data_AF-A0A2E7QG38-F1
#
_entry.id   AF-A0A2E7QG38-F1
#
_cell.length_a   1.000
_cell.length_b   1.000
_cell.length_c   1.000
_cell.angle_alpha   90.00
_cell.angle_beta   90.00
_cell.angle_gamma   90.00
#
_symmetry.space_group_name_H-M   'P 1'
#
loop_
_entity.id
_entity.type
_entity.pdbx_description
1 polymer ?
#
loop_
_entity_poly.entity_id
_entity_poly.type
_entity_poly.pdbx_seq_one_letter_code
_entity_poly.pdbx_strand_id
1 'polypeptide(L)'
;MHTWNYPEIGQLIGFVTEAITEMTKVSSGLTEDQFGADTTYIGWANILRQGGYHKMHTHPGSAWSGVYYIQDGLGGEPDDAPEDAGCIEFYDPRHGVEMVPVPGNPFGQRLWFPPESGRIYCFPAWLRHMVTPYQESRERVTIAFNVRVENFETFE
;
A
#
# COMPACT_ATOMS: atom_id res chain seq x y z
N MET A 1 -4.22 14.89 -17.74
CA MET A 1 -3.98 13.61 -17.05
C MET A 1 -3.15 12.76 -18.01
N HIS A 2 -1.94 12.36 -17.63
CA HIS A 2 -1.11 11.53 -18.50
C HIS A 2 -1.59 10.09 -18.41
N THR A 3 -1.88 9.46 -19.55
CA THR A 3 -2.17 8.02 -19.63
C THR A 3 -0.92 7.31 -20.13
N TRP A 4 -0.46 6.30 -19.41
CA TRP A 4 0.70 5.50 -19.80
C TRP A 4 0.23 4.30 -20.63
N ASN A 5 0.23 4.46 -21.95
CA ASN A 5 -0.27 3.45 -22.90
C ASN A 5 0.79 2.39 -23.19
N TYR A 6 1.22 1.67 -22.16
CA TYR A 6 2.16 0.55 -22.27
C TYR A 6 1.47 -0.75 -21.84
N PRO A 7 1.75 -1.90 -22.50
CA PRO A 7 1.13 -3.17 -22.13
C PRO A 7 1.40 -3.57 -20.67
N GLU A 8 2.58 -3.22 -20.15
CA GLU A 8 2.97 -3.44 -18.75
C GLU A 8 2.07 -2.69 -17.76
N ILE A 9 1.56 -1.52 -18.16
CA ILE A 9 0.61 -0.76 -17.34
C ILE A 9 -0.77 -1.41 -17.36
N GLY A 10 -1.19 -1.98 -18.49
CA GLY A 10 -2.40 -2.80 -18.55
C GLY A 10 -2.31 -4.02 -17.63
N GLN A 11 -1.16 -4.69 -17.61
CA GLN A 11 -0.89 -5.81 -16.70
C GLN A 11 -0.94 -5.38 -15.24
N LEU A 12 -0.30 -4.26 -14.89
CA LEU A 12 -0.33 -3.71 -13.53
C LEU A 12 -1.76 -3.36 -13.09
N ILE A 13 -2.56 -2.72 -13.97
CA ILE A 13 -3.97 -2.42 -13.68
C ILE A 13 -4.73 -3.72 -13.41
N GLY A 14 -4.46 -4.80 -14.16
CA GLY A 14 -5.05 -6.12 -13.90
C GLY A 14 -4.74 -6.62 -12.49
N PHE A 15 -3.46 -6.61 -12.08
CA PHE A 15 -3.06 -7.01 -10.73
C PHE A 15 -3.68 -6.14 -9.63
N VAL A 16 -3.75 -4.82 -9.85
CA VAL A 16 -4.37 -3.90 -8.90
C VAL A 16 -5.87 -4.16 -8.80
N THR A 17 -6.54 -4.40 -9.94
CA THR A 17 -7.98 -4.70 -9.99
C THR A 17 -8.29 -5.96 -9.19
N GLU A 18 -7.51 -7.03 -9.39
CA GLU A 18 -7.67 -8.27 -8.62
C GLU A 18 -7.49 -8.03 -7.11
N ALA A 19 -6.43 -7.33 -6.72
CA ALA A 19 -6.15 -7.04 -5.31
C ALA A 19 -7.24 -6.18 -4.64
N ILE A 20 -7.78 -5.17 -5.32
CA ILE A 20 -8.85 -4.34 -4.76
C ILE A 20 -10.20 -5.07 -4.73
N THR A 21 -10.46 -5.98 -5.66
CA THR A 21 -11.68 -6.79 -5.66
C THR A 21 -11.70 -7.68 -4.43
N GLU A 22 -10.61 -8.40 -4.16
CA GLU A 22 -10.49 -9.23 -2.97
C GLU A 22 -10.54 -8.42 -1.67
N MET A 23 -9.88 -7.25 -1.62
CA MET A 23 -9.97 -6.37 -0.47
C MET A 23 -11.39 -5.82 -0.28
N THR A 24 -12.09 -5.50 -1.38
CA THR A 24 -13.48 -5.02 -1.33
C THR A 24 -14.37 -6.10 -0.74
N LYS A 25 -14.28 -7.36 -1.19
CA LYS A 25 -14.99 -8.52 -0.62
C LYS A 25 -14.79 -8.64 0.89
N VAL A 26 -13.53 -8.66 1.33
CA VAL A 26 -13.18 -8.78 2.75
C VAL A 26 -13.77 -7.62 3.56
N SER A 27 -13.72 -6.39 3.03
CA SER A 27 -14.19 -5.20 3.74
C SER A 27 -15.72 -5.05 3.78
N SER A 28 -16.44 -5.58 2.79
CA SER A 28 -17.90 -5.52 2.68
C SER A 28 -18.59 -6.76 3.23
N GLY A 29 -17.83 -7.81 3.55
CA GLY A 29 -18.36 -9.11 3.99
C GLY A 29 -18.95 -9.94 2.85
N LEU A 30 -18.66 -9.59 1.59
CA LEU A 30 -19.06 -10.37 0.42
C LEU A 30 -18.12 -11.56 0.22
N THR A 31 -18.66 -12.69 -0.21
CA THR A 31 -17.88 -13.91 -0.50
C THR A 31 -17.71 -14.18 -1.99
N GLU A 32 -18.47 -13.48 -2.83
CA GLU A 32 -18.48 -13.60 -4.28
C GLU A 32 -18.41 -12.21 -4.94
N ASP A 33 -18.21 -12.16 -6.25
CA ASP A 33 -18.21 -10.93 -7.06
C ASP A 33 -19.64 -10.39 -7.31
N GLN A 34 -20.44 -10.30 -6.24
CA GLN A 34 -21.81 -9.79 -6.26
C GLN A 34 -21.86 -8.27 -6.12
N PHE A 35 -20.93 -7.56 -6.76
CA PHE A 35 -20.87 -6.11 -6.73
C PHE A 35 -20.30 -5.52 -8.01
N GLY A 36 -20.66 -4.27 -8.27
CA GLY A 36 -20.15 -3.47 -9.37
C GLY A 36 -19.81 -2.07 -8.89
N ALA A 37 -18.80 -1.45 -9.51
CA ALA A 37 -18.47 -0.05 -9.27
C ALA A 37 -17.71 0.55 -10.44
N ASP A 38 -17.89 1.84 -10.64
CA ASP A 38 -16.99 2.63 -11.47
C ASP A 38 -15.69 2.85 -10.69
N THR A 39 -14.55 2.60 -11.35
CA THR A 39 -13.23 2.73 -10.72
C THR A 39 -12.33 3.69 -11.48
N THR A 40 -11.73 4.63 -10.73
CA THR A 40 -10.70 5.53 -11.26
C THR A 40 -9.36 5.22 -10.61
N TYR A 41 -8.37 4.86 -11.42
CA TYR A 41 -7.00 4.56 -11.00
C TYR A 41 -6.10 5.78 -11.15
N ILE A 42 -5.33 6.09 -10.10
CA ILE A 42 -4.35 7.18 -10.08
C ILE A 42 -3.03 6.58 -9.60
N GLY A 43 -2.00 6.57 -10.45
CA GLY A 43 -0.69 5.98 -10.14
C GLY A 43 0.48 6.94 -10.33
N TRP A 44 1.56 6.71 -9.59
CA TRP A 44 2.83 7.44 -9.73
C TRP A 44 4.02 6.56 -9.34
N ALA A 45 5.16 6.81 -9.98
CA ALA A 45 6.41 6.11 -9.68
C ALA A 45 7.19 6.81 -8.55
N ASN A 46 7.85 6.04 -7.70
CA ASN A 46 8.77 6.52 -6.68
C ASN A 46 10.13 5.85 -6.85
N ILE A 47 11.20 6.63 -6.68
CA ILE A 47 12.57 6.13 -6.57
C ILE A 47 13.10 6.61 -5.21
N LEU A 48 13.21 5.68 -4.26
CA LEU A 48 13.75 5.97 -2.94
C LEU A 48 15.24 5.64 -2.91
N ARG A 49 16.03 6.55 -2.34
CA ARG A 49 17.49 6.44 -2.18
C ARG A 49 17.84 6.51 -0.70
N GLN A 50 19.07 6.15 -0.35
CA GLN A 50 19.59 6.20 1.01
C GLN A 50 19.21 7.50 1.74
N GLY A 51 18.73 7.37 2.98
CA GLY A 51 18.20 8.45 3.81
C GLY A 51 16.78 8.91 3.45
N GLY A 52 16.23 8.45 2.33
CA GLY A 52 14.88 8.77 1.88
C GLY A 52 13.81 8.09 2.73
N TYR A 53 12.68 8.78 2.91
CA TYR A 53 11.52 8.27 3.63
C TYR A 53 10.26 9.01 3.17
N HIS A 54 9.08 8.44 3.42
CA HIS A 54 7.81 9.13 3.24
C HIS A 54 7.22 9.41 4.60
N LYS A 55 6.86 10.67 4.86
CA LYS A 55 6.19 11.05 6.10
C LYS A 55 4.86 10.30 6.23
N MET A 56 4.44 10.14 7.47
CA MET A 56 3.13 9.60 7.81
C MET A 56 1.99 10.37 7.13
N HIS A 57 1.11 9.65 6.43
CA HIS A 57 0.00 10.23 5.68
C HIS A 57 -1.13 9.21 5.43
N THR A 58 -2.17 9.69 4.75
CA THR A 58 -3.31 8.93 4.19
C THR A 58 -3.58 9.44 2.76
N HIS A 59 -4.53 8.83 2.06
CA HIS A 59 -4.91 9.21 0.68
C HIS A 59 -6.37 9.68 0.60
N PRO A 60 -6.65 10.97 0.80
CA PRO A 60 -8.01 11.50 0.80
C PRO A 60 -8.73 11.34 -0.56
N GLY A 61 -10.02 10.99 -0.50
CA GLY A 61 -10.87 10.88 -1.70
C GLY A 61 -10.66 9.60 -2.49
N SER A 62 -10.03 8.58 -1.91
CA SER A 62 -9.89 7.23 -2.46
C SER A 62 -10.44 6.21 -1.47
N ALA A 63 -10.90 5.06 -1.98
CA ALA A 63 -11.31 3.94 -1.14
C ALA A 63 -10.08 3.08 -0.79
N TRP A 64 -9.28 2.80 -1.82
CA TRP A 64 -8.15 1.89 -1.75
C TRP A 64 -6.86 2.58 -2.18
N SER A 65 -5.76 2.19 -1.56
CA SER A 65 -4.42 2.61 -1.90
C SER A 65 -3.50 1.41 -1.92
N GLY A 66 -2.36 1.55 -2.58
CA GLY A 66 -1.38 0.49 -2.59
C GLY A 66 -0.06 0.88 -3.21
N VAL A 67 0.85 -0.09 -3.18
CA VAL A 67 2.20 0.04 -3.71
C VAL A 67 2.63 -1.28 -4.33
N TYR A 68 3.08 -1.23 -5.57
CA TYR A 68 3.77 -2.30 -6.27
C TYR A 68 5.28 -2.06 -6.22
N TYR A 69 6.04 -3.04 -5.76
CA TYR A 69 7.51 -2.98 -5.71
C TYR A 69 8.09 -3.54 -7.01
N ILE A 70 8.67 -2.67 -7.82
CA ILE A 70 9.43 -3.09 -9.01
C ILE A 70 10.80 -3.60 -8.57
N GLN A 71 11.44 -2.87 -7.66
CA GLN A 71 12.75 -3.17 -7.10
C GLN A 71 12.72 -2.89 -5.60
N ASP A 72 12.95 -3.91 -4.78
CA ASP A 72 13.06 -3.78 -3.31
C ASP A 72 14.29 -2.99 -2.86
N GLY A 73 15.31 -2.94 -3.71
CA GLY A 73 16.55 -2.21 -3.46
C GLY A 73 17.40 -2.84 -2.34
N LEU A 74 17.18 -4.11 -2.02
CA LEU A 74 17.98 -4.84 -1.03
C LEU A 74 19.33 -5.30 -1.61
N GLY A 75 20.26 -5.64 -0.71
CA GLY A 75 21.57 -6.21 -1.05
C GLY A 75 22.71 -5.21 -1.10
N GLY A 76 22.54 -4.04 -0.47
CA GLY A 76 23.59 -3.03 -0.27
C GLY A 76 23.73 -2.61 1.19
N GLU A 77 23.31 -3.46 2.14
CA GLU A 77 23.15 -3.10 3.56
C GLU A 77 24.47 -2.63 4.18
N PRO A 78 24.47 -1.54 4.95
CA PRO A 78 25.44 -1.35 6.03
C PRO A 78 25.11 -2.31 7.18
N ASP A 79 26.14 -2.89 7.85
CA ASP A 79 26.00 -3.88 8.94
C ASP A 79 25.07 -3.45 10.11
N ASP A 80 24.65 -2.18 10.20
CA ASP A 80 23.90 -1.58 11.32
C ASP A 80 22.51 -1.00 10.93
N ALA A 81 21.94 -1.35 9.77
CA ALA A 81 20.62 -0.84 9.40
C ALA A 81 19.50 -1.39 10.32
N PRO A 82 18.50 -0.56 10.72
CA PRO A 82 17.32 -1.06 11.41
C PRO A 82 16.57 -2.10 10.58
N GLU A 83 15.99 -3.12 11.23
CA GLU A 83 15.25 -4.20 10.56
C GLU A 83 14.08 -3.70 9.71
N ASP A 84 13.50 -2.55 10.09
CA ASP A 84 12.38 -1.94 9.39
C ASP A 84 12.81 -0.96 8.29
N ALA A 85 14.10 -0.81 7.99
CA ALA A 85 14.60 0.20 7.06
C ALA A 85 13.95 0.12 5.67
N GLY A 86 13.30 1.20 5.24
CA GLY A 86 12.59 1.26 3.96
C GLY A 86 11.33 0.39 3.87
N CYS A 87 10.81 -0.14 4.96
CA CYS A 87 9.52 -0.81 5.00
C CYS A 87 8.36 0.18 4.86
N ILE A 88 7.21 -0.33 4.38
CA ILE A 88 5.94 0.36 4.59
C ILE A 88 5.45 0.05 6.01
N GLU A 89 5.12 1.07 6.78
CA GLU A 89 4.67 0.95 8.18
C GLU A 89 3.25 1.46 8.32
N PHE A 90 2.36 0.66 8.91
CA PHE A 90 0.96 0.96 9.18
C PHE A 90 0.70 1.17 10.67
N TYR A 91 -0.23 2.08 10.96
CA TYR A 91 -0.60 2.47 12.31
C TYR A 91 -2.03 2.03 12.62
N ASP A 92 -2.24 1.58 13.86
CA ASP A 92 -3.58 1.33 14.36
C ASP A 92 -4.44 2.62 14.25
N PRO A 93 -5.61 2.56 13.59
CA PRO A 93 -6.42 3.75 13.36
C PRO A 93 -7.14 4.25 14.62
N ARG A 94 -7.18 3.47 15.70
CA ARG A 94 -7.84 3.86 16.94
C ARG A 94 -6.97 4.86 17.69
N HIS A 95 -7.37 6.13 17.68
CA HIS A 95 -6.59 7.17 18.32
C HIS A 95 -6.31 6.89 19.80
N GLY A 96 -5.05 6.98 20.22
CA GLY A 96 -4.62 6.79 21.61
C GLY A 96 -4.51 5.32 22.04
N VAL A 97 -4.73 4.36 21.13
CA VAL A 97 -4.62 2.93 21.44
C VAL A 97 -3.19 2.52 21.81
N GLU A 98 -2.19 3.26 21.34
CA GLU A 98 -0.79 3.11 21.69
C GLU A 98 -0.46 3.53 23.13
N MET A 99 -1.36 4.27 23.78
CA MET A 99 -1.16 4.79 25.15
C MET A 99 -1.69 3.84 26.23
N VAL A 100 -2.32 2.72 25.84
CA VAL A 100 -2.94 1.77 26.74
C VAL A 100 -2.57 0.33 26.38
N PRO A 101 -2.39 -0.58 27.34
CA PRO A 101 -2.23 -1.99 27.04
C PRO A 101 -3.56 -2.56 26.55
N VAL A 102 -3.61 -2.98 25.28
CA VAL A 102 -4.79 -3.65 24.70
C VAL A 102 -4.53 -5.15 24.58
N PRO A 103 -5.39 -6.02 25.15
CA PRO A 103 -5.29 -7.46 24.93
C PRO A 103 -5.54 -7.83 23.47
N GLY A 104 -4.69 -8.70 22.92
CA GLY A 104 -4.76 -9.16 21.52
C GLY A 104 -3.57 -8.68 20.69
N ASN A 105 -3.09 -9.51 19.76
CA ASN A 105 -1.99 -9.17 18.86
C ASN A 105 -2.58 -8.80 17.48
N PRO A 106 -2.19 -7.68 16.84
CA PRO A 106 -1.19 -6.66 17.20
C PRO A 106 -1.80 -5.27 17.51
N PHE A 107 -2.78 -5.20 18.40
CA PHE A 107 -3.49 -3.94 18.67
C PHE A 107 -2.58 -2.88 19.32
N GLY A 108 -2.64 -1.64 18.83
CA GLY A 108 -1.79 -0.54 19.32
C GLY A 108 -0.32 -0.60 18.88
N GLN A 109 0.08 -1.65 18.16
CA GLN A 109 1.44 -1.77 17.63
C GLN A 109 1.51 -1.19 16.21
N ARG A 110 2.71 -0.75 15.84
CA ARG A 110 3.04 -0.42 14.45
C ARG A 110 3.38 -1.70 13.74
N LEU A 111 2.84 -1.88 12.54
CA LEU A 111 3.11 -3.04 11.70
C LEU A 111 3.87 -2.58 10.47
N TRP A 112 5.08 -3.10 10.29
CA TRP A 112 5.86 -2.84 9.10
C TRP A 112 5.95 -4.09 8.23
N PHE A 113 6.03 -3.86 6.92
CA PHE A 113 6.11 -4.90 5.93
C PHE A 113 7.28 -4.61 4.97
N PRO A 114 8.21 -5.57 4.79
CA PRO A 114 9.40 -5.36 4.00
C PRO A 114 9.09 -5.26 2.50
N PRO A 115 9.87 -4.48 1.75
CA PRO A 115 9.77 -4.47 0.30
C PRO A 115 10.20 -5.83 -0.26
N GLU A 116 9.50 -6.30 -1.29
CA GLU A 116 9.91 -7.48 -2.06
C GLU A 116 9.60 -7.21 -3.53
N SER A 117 10.59 -7.38 -4.40
CA SER A 117 10.41 -7.19 -5.84
C SER A 117 9.28 -8.10 -6.37
N GLY A 118 8.29 -7.51 -7.04
CA GLY A 118 7.10 -8.20 -7.53
C GLY A 118 5.90 -8.18 -6.58
N ARG A 119 6.06 -7.74 -5.34
CA ARG A 119 4.96 -7.71 -4.34
C ARG A 119 4.08 -6.48 -4.50
N ILE A 120 2.77 -6.67 -4.31
CA ILE A 120 1.77 -5.59 -4.16
C ILE A 120 1.24 -5.60 -2.73
N TYR A 121 1.25 -4.43 -2.09
CA TYR A 121 0.40 -4.19 -0.92
C TYR A 121 -0.80 -3.35 -1.31
N CYS A 122 -1.97 -3.78 -0.87
CA CYS A 122 -3.23 -3.07 -1.03
C CYS A 122 -3.86 -2.87 0.34
N PHE A 123 -4.37 -1.67 0.61
CA PHE A 123 -4.88 -1.30 1.92
C PHE A 123 -5.96 -0.21 1.80
N PRO A 124 -6.80 -0.03 2.84
CA PRO A 124 -7.75 1.07 2.90
C PRO A 124 -7.03 2.42 2.83
N ALA A 125 -7.46 3.32 1.95
CA ALA A 125 -6.81 4.60 1.72
C ALA A 125 -6.77 5.53 2.95
N TRP A 126 -7.68 5.30 3.91
CA TRP A 126 -7.71 5.98 5.20
C TRP A 126 -6.67 5.46 6.20
N LEU A 127 -6.08 4.28 5.96
CA LEU A 127 -5.14 3.66 6.88
C LEU A 127 -3.83 4.46 6.88
N ARG A 128 -3.49 4.99 8.05
CA ARG A 128 -2.33 5.83 8.23
C ARG A 128 -1.07 5.00 8.09
N HIS A 129 -0.18 5.44 7.21
CA HIS A 129 1.07 4.74 6.92
C HIS A 129 2.20 5.70 6.62
N MET A 130 3.43 5.17 6.69
CA MET A 130 4.64 5.86 6.29
C MET A 130 5.59 4.89 5.58
N VAL A 131 6.68 5.43 5.05
CA VAL A 131 7.84 4.62 4.65
C VAL A 131 8.96 5.00 5.59
N THR A 132 9.51 4.02 6.30
CA THR A 132 10.63 4.21 7.24
C THR A 132 11.91 4.64 6.51
N PRO A 133 12.86 5.28 7.20
CA PRO A 133 14.12 5.68 6.61
C PRO A 133 14.84 4.51 5.94
N TYR A 134 15.13 4.68 4.66
CA TYR A 134 15.79 3.68 3.85
C TYR A 134 17.32 3.84 3.94
N GLN A 135 18.04 2.74 4.10
CA GLN A 135 19.49 2.78 4.40
C GLN A 135 20.37 2.16 3.31
N GLU A 136 19.77 1.47 2.34
CA GLU A 136 20.52 0.79 1.28
C GLU A 136 21.12 1.77 0.26
N SER A 137 22.21 1.32 -0.37
CA SER A 137 22.86 2.02 -1.47
C SER A 137 22.15 1.86 -2.82
N ARG A 138 21.38 0.78 -3.01
CA ARG A 138 20.59 0.57 -4.24
C ARG A 138 19.32 1.39 -4.18
N GLU A 139 18.73 1.67 -5.33
CA GLU A 139 17.45 2.38 -5.39
C GLU A 139 16.30 1.41 -5.12
N ARG A 140 15.32 1.82 -4.31
CA ARG A 140 14.02 1.13 -4.20
C ARG A 140 13.03 1.78 -5.14
N VAL A 141 12.48 1.01 -6.07
CA VAL A 141 11.60 1.52 -7.13
C VAL A 141 10.20 0.96 -6.94
N THR A 142 9.21 1.83 -6.85
CA THR A 142 7.81 1.44 -6.67
C THR A 142 6.87 2.19 -7.59
N ILE A 143 5.69 1.60 -7.85
CA ILE A 143 4.53 2.32 -8.35
C ILE A 143 3.51 2.35 -7.22
N ALA A 144 3.25 3.54 -6.69
CA ALA A 144 2.16 3.75 -5.75
C ALA A 144 0.88 4.10 -6.52
N PHE A 145 -0.26 3.71 -5.97
CA PHE A 145 -1.54 3.94 -6.61
C PHE A 145 -2.67 4.19 -5.61
N ASN A 146 -3.70 4.86 -6.11
CA ASN A 146 -4.96 5.12 -5.44
C ASN A 146 -6.10 4.67 -6.37
N VAL A 147 -7.14 4.09 -5.78
CA VAL A 147 -8.38 3.72 -6.49
C VAL A 147 -9.56 4.42 -5.84
N ARG A 148 -10.26 5.21 -6.64
CA ARG A 148 -11.58 5.74 -6.29
C ARG A 148 -12.63 4.75 -6.72
N VAL A 149 -13.60 4.53 -5.84
CA VAL A 149 -14.76 3.67 -6.08
C VAL A 149 -15.97 4.58 -6.09
N GLU A 150 -16.72 4.55 -7.18
CA GLU A 150 -17.88 5.38 -7.45
C GLU A 150 -19.04 4.48 -7.90
N ASN A 151 -20.29 4.88 -7.64
CA ASN A 151 -21.48 4.10 -8.02
C ASN A 151 -21.42 2.62 -7.58
N PHE A 152 -20.98 2.37 -6.34
CA PHE A 152 -20.90 1.02 -5.78
C PHE A 152 -22.30 0.44 -5.56
N GLU A 153 -22.54 -0.72 -6.16
CA GLU A 153 -23.80 -1.46 -6.07
C GLU A 153 -23.52 -2.93 -5.74
N THR A 154 -24.39 -3.54 -4.94
CA THR A 154 -24.39 -4.97 -4.67
C THR A 154 -25.58 -5.62 -5.36
N PHE A 155 -25.40 -6.82 -5.89
CA PHE A 155 -26.45 -7.57 -6.56
C PHE A 155 -26.84 -8.82 -5.75
N GLU A 156 -28.07 -9.31 -5.94
CA GLU A 156 -28.53 -10.57 -5.33
C GLU A 156 -27.95 -11.80 -6.04
#